data_AF-A0A2M8P6I8-F1
#
_entry.id   AF-A0A2M8P6I8-F1
#
_cell.length_a   1.000
_cell.length_b   1.000
_cell.length_c   1.000
_cell.angle_alpha   90.00
_cell.angle_beta   90.00
_cell.angle_gamma   90.00
#
_symmetry.space_group_name_H-M   'P 1'
#
loop_
_entity.id
_entity.type
_entity.pdbx_description
1 polymer ?
#
loop_
_entity_poly.entity_id
_entity_poly.type
_entity_poly.pdbx_seq_one_letter_code
_entity_poly.pdbx_strand_id
1 'polypeptide(L)'
;SVREKIIKSGRSRFPVARGSLDDVIGVVRAKDLLARALANEPFDLTACLQPPLFVPESLTALKMLSRFRDANTHIALILDEYGGLRGVITIAD
;
A
#
# COMPACT_ATOMS: atom_id res chain seq x y z
N SER A 1 4.54 10.86 15.55
CA SER A 1 5.39 9.75 15.01
C SER A 1 4.69 9.00 13.87
N VAL A 2 5.37 8.11 13.12
CA VAL A 2 4.72 7.27 12.07
C VAL A 2 3.61 6.39 12.67
N ARG A 3 3.84 5.83 13.86
CA ARG A 3 2.84 5.02 14.59
C ARG A 3 1.55 5.81 14.86
N GLU A 4 1.66 7.04 15.36
CA GLU A 4 0.49 7.90 15.59
C GLU A 4 -0.27 8.20 14.30
N LYS A 5 0.43 8.43 13.18
CA LYS A 5 -0.21 8.66 11.88
C LYS A 5 -1.04 7.46 11.46
N ILE A 6 -0.49 6.25 11.61
CA ILE A 6 -1.20 4.99 11.33
C ILE A 6 -2.46 4.89 12.18
N ILE A 7 -2.33 5.05 13.51
CA ILE A 7 -3.44 4.92 14.47
C ILE A 7 -4.56 5.94 14.17
N LYS A 8 -4.22 7.22 13.93
CA LYS A 8 -5.20 8.28 13.70
C LYS A 8 -5.87 8.20 12.33
N SER A 9 -5.26 7.52 11.36
CA SER A 9 -5.76 7.52 9.98
C SER A 9 -7.03 6.68 9.76
N GLY A 10 -7.28 5.66 10.61
CA GLY A 10 -8.32 4.66 10.39
C GLY A 10 -8.12 3.80 9.13
N ARG A 11 -6.96 3.87 8.47
CA ARG A 11 -6.67 3.14 7.22
C ARG A 11 -6.05 1.77 7.52
N SER A 12 -6.37 0.80 6.67
CA SER A 12 -5.89 -0.58 6.81
C SER A 12 -4.57 -0.85 6.09
N ARG A 13 -4.19 -0.01 5.12
CA ARG A 13 -3.05 -0.20 4.22
C ARG A 13 -2.34 1.12 3.98
N PHE A 14 -1.02 1.07 3.91
CA PHE A 14 -0.15 2.23 3.74
C PHE A 14 0.94 1.93 2.72
N PRO A 15 1.05 2.72 1.64
CA PRO A 15 2.26 2.73 0.83
C PRO A 15 3.46 3.13 1.69
N VAL A 16 4.60 2.46 1.50
CA VAL A 16 5.85 2.76 2.17
C VAL A 16 6.87 3.12 1.11
N ALA A 17 7.48 4.28 1.25
CA ALA A 17 8.41 4.83 0.27
C ALA A 17 9.71 5.27 0.93
N ARG A 18 10.78 5.32 0.15
CA ARG A 18 12.11 5.74 0.60
C ARG A 18 12.38 7.16 0.11
N GLY A 19 12.29 8.12 1.02
CA GLY A 19 12.55 9.54 0.72
C GLY A 19 11.42 10.24 -0.04
N SER A 20 11.06 9.74 -1.24
CA SER A 20 9.96 10.26 -2.08
C SER A 20 8.90 9.19 -2.33
N LEU A 21 7.67 9.62 -2.63
CA LEU A 21 6.61 8.75 -3.16
C LEU A 21 6.91 8.20 -4.57
N ASP A 22 7.95 8.69 -5.24
CA ASP A 22 8.45 8.12 -6.49
C ASP A 22 9.23 6.81 -6.26
N ASP A 23 9.70 6.56 -5.03
CA ASP A 23 10.42 5.34 -4.64
C ASP A 23 9.60 4.52 -3.62
N VAL A 24 8.43 4.03 -4.06
CA VAL A 24 7.60 3.14 -3.24
C VAL A 24 8.21 1.75 -3.18
N ILE A 25 8.63 1.35 -1.99
CA ILE A 25 9.25 0.04 -1.72
C ILE A 25 8.23 -1.04 -1.33
N GLY A 26 6.97 -0.67 -1.11
CA GLY A 26 5.87 -1.62 -0.95
C GLY A 26 4.67 -1.07 -0.20
N VAL A 27 3.83 -1.99 0.29
CA VAL A 27 2.63 -1.67 1.06
C VAL A 27 2.65 -2.45 2.37
N VAL A 28 2.30 -1.78 3.47
CA VAL A 28 2.14 -2.42 4.79
C VAL A 28 0.67 -2.42 5.19
N ARG A 29 0.22 -3.53 5.79
CA ARG A 29 -1.12 -3.62 6.39
C ARG A 29 -1.03 -3.32 7.89
N ALA A 30 -1.96 -2.50 8.40
CA ALA A 30 -2.01 -2.15 9.82
C ALA A 30 -2.05 -3.39 10.75
N LYS A 31 -2.80 -4.42 10.34
CA LYS A 31 -2.92 -5.68 11.08
C LYS A 31 -1.61 -6.45 11.22
N ASP A 32 -0.70 -6.33 10.25
CA ASP A 32 0.59 -7.04 10.28
C ASP A 32 1.53 -6.34 11.29
N LEU A 33 1.49 -5.00 11.34
CA LEU A 33 2.18 -4.23 12.37
C LEU A 33 1.64 -4.52 13.77
N LEU A 34 0.32 -4.68 13.91
CA LEU A 34 -0.30 -5.08 15.16
C LEU A 34 0.16 -6.46 15.61
N ALA A 35 0.20 -7.45 14.70
CA ALA A 35 0.66 -8.80 15.00
C ALA A 35 2.10 -8.79 15.55
N ARG A 36 3.01 -8.04 14.93
CA ARG A 36 4.40 -7.86 15.41
C ARG A 36 4.46 -7.20 16.78
N ALA A 37 3.67 -6.14 16.99
CA ALA A 37 3.63 -5.46 18.28
C ALA A 37 3.15 -6.39 19.41
N LEU A 38 2.16 -7.24 19.14
CA LEU A 38 1.67 -8.25 20.10
C LEU A 38 2.70 -9.36 20.36
N ALA A 39 3.61 -9.62 19.41
CA ALA A 39 4.75 -10.50 19.57
C ALA A 39 5.95 -9.83 20.28
N ASN A 40 5.81 -8.59 20.79
CA ASN A 40 6.89 -7.78 21.37
C ASN A 40 8.07 -7.54 20.42
N GLU A 41 7.83 -7.57 19.11
CA GLU A 41 8.85 -7.27 18.11
C GLU A 41 9.05 -5.76 17.96
N PRO A 42 10.28 -5.31 17.62
CA PRO A 42 10.53 -3.91 17.34
C PRO A 42 9.67 -3.44 16.16
N PHE A 43 9.26 -2.17 16.20
CA PHE A 43 8.53 -1.58 15.10
C PHE A 43 9.47 -1.35 13.93
N ASP A 44 9.17 -2.07 12.86
CA ASP A 44 9.86 -2.02 11.61
C ASP A 44 8.82 -2.19 10.49
N LEU A 45 8.68 -1.17 9.65
CA LEU A 45 7.79 -1.23 8.49
C LEU A 45 8.31 -2.22 7.44
N THR A 46 9.64 -2.33 7.32
CA THR A 46 10.28 -3.11 6.26
C THR A 46 10.02 -4.60 6.43
N ALA A 47 9.93 -5.07 7.67
CA ALA A 47 9.57 -6.44 8.01
C ALA A 47 8.13 -6.85 7.65
N CYS A 48 7.25 -5.88 7.33
CA CYS A 48 5.86 -6.12 6.92
C CYS A 48 5.58 -5.73 5.46
N LEU A 49 6.61 -5.42 4.66
CA LEU A 49 6.40 -5.01 3.28
C LEU A 49 5.77 -6.14 2.47
N GLN A 50 4.73 -5.77 1.73
CA GLN A 50 4.14 -6.59 0.68
C GLN A 50 4.40 -5.94 -0.67
N PRO A 51 4.59 -6.73 -1.74
CA PRO A 51 4.75 -6.20 -3.08
C PRO A 51 3.59 -5.28 -3.46
N PRO A 52 3.87 -4.09 -3.99
CA PRO A 52 2.82 -3.20 -4.46
C PRO A 52 2.21 -3.71 -5.77
N LEU A 53 0.91 -3.50 -5.95
CA LEU A 53 0.26 -3.66 -7.26
C LEU A 53 0.30 -2.32 -7.98
N PHE A 54 1.16 -2.20 -9.00
CA PHE A 54 1.20 -1.02 -9.86
C PHE A 54 0.23 -1.17 -11.04
N VAL A 55 -0.49 -0.10 -11.35
CA VAL A 55 -1.41 -0.01 -12.48
C VAL A 55 -1.28 1.34 -13.18
N PRO A 56 -1.45 1.42 -14.51
CA PRO A 56 -1.45 2.70 -15.21
C PRO A 56 -2.75 3.46 -14.95
N GLU A 57 -2.69 4.80 -14.99
CA GLU A 57 -3.85 5.71 -14.85
C GLU A 57 -4.96 5.42 -15.90
N SER A 58 -4.59 4.87 -17.07
CA SER A 58 -5.51 4.51 -18.15
C SER A 58 -6.28 3.21 -17.93
N LEU A 59 -6.06 2.47 -16.82
CA LEU A 59 -6.70 1.19 -16.58
C LEU A 59 -8.20 1.36 -16.24
N THR A 60 -9.06 0.62 -16.95
CA THR A 60 -10.51 0.68 -16.70
C THR A 60 -10.89 0.01 -15.38
N ALA A 61 -11.99 0.45 -14.76
CA ALA A 61 -12.49 -0.10 -13.50
C ALA A 61 -12.73 -1.63 -13.55
N LEU A 62 -13.30 -2.15 -14.64
CA LEU A 62 -13.50 -3.60 -14.82
C LEU A 62 -12.18 -4.37 -14.83
N LYS A 63 -11.16 -3.84 -15.53
CA LYS A 63 -9.82 -4.44 -15.51
C LYS A 63 -9.19 -4.32 -14.13
N MET A 64 -9.42 -3.21 -13.41
CA MET A 64 -8.93 -3.02 -12.04
C MET A 64 -9.44 -4.10 -11.08
N LEU A 65 -10.72 -4.47 -11.17
CA LEU A 65 -11.30 -5.57 -10.38
C LEU A 65 -10.62 -6.92 -10.67
N SER A 66 -10.31 -7.20 -11.93
CA SER A 66 -9.52 -8.39 -12.30
C SER A 66 -8.13 -8.35 -11.68
N ARG A 67 -7.43 -7.20 -11.73
CA ARG A 67 -6.09 -7.05 -11.14
C ARG A 67 -6.10 -7.26 -9.63
N PHE A 68 -7.10 -6.76 -8.92
CA PHE A 68 -7.26 -7.00 -7.48
C PHE A 68 -7.44 -8.48 -7.16
N ARG A 69 -8.26 -9.18 -7.96
CA ARG A 69 -8.49 -10.63 -7.80
C ARG A 69 -7.21 -11.43 -8.04
N ASP A 70 -6.51 -11.16 -9.14
CA ASP A 70 -5.31 -11.88 -9.53
C ASP A 70 -4.16 -11.65 -8.53
N ALA A 71 -4.01 -10.42 -8.04
CA ALA A 71 -2.96 -10.06 -7.09
C ALA A 71 -3.35 -10.34 -5.62
N ASN A 72 -4.57 -10.81 -5.35
CA ASN A 72 -5.11 -11.03 -4.00
C ASN A 72 -4.86 -9.83 -3.05
N THR A 73 -5.09 -8.62 -3.55
CA THR A 73 -4.87 -7.36 -2.82
C THR A 73 -6.04 -6.41 -3.03
N HIS A 74 -6.21 -5.46 -2.11
CA HIS A 74 -7.32 -4.50 -2.13
C HIS A 74 -6.83 -3.06 -2.31
N ILE A 75 -5.55 -2.87 -2.65
CA ILE A 75 -4.96 -1.56 -2.93
C ILE A 75 -4.01 -1.67 -4.11
N ALA A 76 -4.04 -0.67 -4.98
CA ALA A 76 -3.11 -0.51 -6.07
C ALA A 76 -2.57 0.92 -6.11
N LEU A 77 -1.37 1.05 -6.65
CA LEU A 77 -0.65 2.30 -6.85
C LEU A 77 -0.78 2.70 -8.31
N ILE A 78 -1.31 3.90 -8.54
CA ILE A 78 -1.55 4.42 -9.89
C ILE A 78 -0.30 5.14 -10.36
N LEU A 79 0.24 4.72 -11.50
CA LEU A 79 1.36 5.36 -12.16
C LEU A 79 0.88 6.23 -13.33
N ASP A 80 1.53 7.38 -13.53
CA ASP A 80 1.43 8.13 -14.79
C ASP A 80 2.29 7.53 -15.91
N GLU A 81 2.29 8.21 -17.05
CA GLU A 81 3.03 7.84 -18.25
C GLU A 81 4.56 7.90 -18.09
N TYR A 82 5.05 8.62 -17.08
CA TYR A 82 6.48 8.77 -16.77
C TYR A 82 6.92 7.84 -15.64
N GLY A 83 6.01 7.00 -15.12
CA GLY A 83 6.26 6.10 -14.00
C GLY A 83 6.19 6.77 -12.62
N GLY A 84 5.75 8.02 -12.55
CA GLY A 84 5.52 8.73 -11.30
C GLY A 84 4.26 8.25 -10.59
N LEU A 85 4.27 8.25 -9.25
CA LEU A 85 3.09 7.88 -8.47
C LEU A 85 2.07 9.01 -8.50
N ARG A 86 0.90 8.76 -9.08
CA ARG A 86 -0.22 9.70 -9.12
C ARG A 86 -1.16 9.56 -7.93
N GLY A 87 -1.31 8.34 -7.43
CA GLY A 87 -2.23 8.08 -6.33
C GLY A 87 -2.41 6.61 -6.01
N VAL A 88 -3.49 6.34 -5.27
CA VAL A 88 -3.89 4.99 -4.85
C VAL A 88 -5.36 4.76 -5.20
N ILE A 89 -5.70 3.52 -5.51
CA ILE A 89 -7.09 3.06 -5.62
C ILE A 89 -7.29 1.83 -4.75
N THR A 90 -8.45 1.72 -4.12
CA THR A 90 -8.83 0.57 -3.31
C THR A 90 -10.02 -0.17 -3.92
N ILE A 91 -10.25 -1.40 -3.49
CA ILE A 91 -11.42 -2.18 -3.95
C ILE A 91 -12.75 -1.61 -3.44
N ALA A 92 -12.72 -0.68 -2.48
CA ALA A 92 -13.90 -0.10 -1.84
C ALA A 92 -14.28 1.27 -2.42
N ASP A 93 -13.50 1.79 -3.36
CA ASP A 93 -13.81 2.99 -4.14
C ASP A 93 -14.70 2.61 -5.34
#